data_AF-A0A0K8PTD8-F1
#
_entry.id   AF-A0A0K8PTD8-F1
#
_cell.length_a   1.000
_cell.length_b   1.000
_cell.length_c   1.000
_cell.angle_alpha   90.00
_cell.angle_beta   90.00
_cell.angle_gamma   90.00
#
_symmetry.space_group_name_H-M   'P 1'
#
loop_
_entity.id
_entity.type
_entity.pdbx_description
1 polymer ?
#
loop_
_entity_poly.entity_id
_entity_poly.type
_entity_poly.pdbx_seq_one_letter_code
_entity_poly.pdbx_strand_id
1 'polypeptide(L)'
;MLTSAIGGFRIVNERSNPGSMDSGPSTVTAVWAGGRRVLSTLSGYPQTAVNGRYFAVATPSGQESDWTVTVWRCDGLHAPAALWRTQTDRSLSTLSVSDDGEYLVLGDSADRGEIVRRSDPDRHQPLDGGNTVSGMSEYVVAREQGVVVQHTDGVRQGADEADSQNQLLLWDLATGRLLGSWKEPMATVPRGQLTHLALVENGTRVATIRPDGNLGLWEVSPTDWRTDLCRLADGGLTPAQQALYLDGVDVPTPCPGWPGAL
;
A
#
# COMPACT_ATOMS: atom_id res chain seq x y z
N MET A 1 18.53 -10.28 -0.54
CA MET A 1 17.78 -11.14 0.39
C MET A 1 17.16 -10.23 1.45
N LEU A 2 15.91 -9.79 1.25
CA LEU A 2 15.20 -8.94 2.21
C LEU A 2 14.61 -9.86 3.29
N THR A 3 14.93 -9.60 4.56
CA THR A 3 14.42 -10.37 5.69
C THR A 3 13.63 -9.42 6.58
N SER A 4 12.31 -9.60 6.64
CA SER A 4 11.47 -8.96 7.66
C SER A 4 11.32 -9.94 8.82
N ALA A 5 11.62 -9.48 10.05
CA ALA A 5 11.53 -10.28 11.26
C ALA A 5 10.61 -9.58 12.27
N ILE A 6 9.44 -10.17 12.54
CA ILE A 6 8.53 -9.74 13.61
C ILE A 6 8.30 -10.97 14.50
N GLY A 7 8.66 -10.91 15.79
CA GLY A 7 8.30 -11.96 16.76
C GLY A 7 8.85 -13.37 16.49
N GLY A 8 10.00 -13.51 15.82
CA GLY A 8 10.56 -14.82 15.43
C GLY A 8 9.95 -15.41 14.15
N PHE A 9 9.06 -14.66 13.49
CA PHE A 9 8.54 -14.96 12.16
C PHE A 9 9.48 -14.42 11.10
N ARG A 10 9.79 -15.23 10.07
CA ARG A 10 10.55 -14.79 8.89
C ARG A 10 9.89 -15.32 7.63
N ILE A 11 9.70 -14.44 6.65
CA ILE A 11 9.41 -14.85 5.28
C ILE A 11 10.74 -14.93 4.53
N VAL A 12 11.07 -16.13 4.04
CA VAL A 12 12.24 -16.34 3.19
C VAL A 12 11.74 -16.65 1.80
N ASN A 13 12.12 -15.80 0.84
CA ASN A 13 11.96 -16.09 -0.58
C ASN A 13 13.25 -16.76 -1.08
N GLU A 14 13.23 -18.08 -1.23
CA GLU A 14 14.34 -18.85 -1.77
C GLU A 14 14.13 -19.04 -3.28
N ARG A 15 15.00 -18.42 -4.09
CA ARG A 15 15.14 -18.77 -5.52
C ARG A 15 16.18 -19.85 -5.65
N SER A 16 15.80 -21.01 -6.20
CA SER A 16 16.75 -22.04 -6.59
C SER A 16 17.57 -21.56 -7.78
N ASN A 17 18.89 -21.38 -7.60
CA ASN A 17 19.92 -20.95 -8.57
C ASN A 17 20.09 -19.44 -8.85
N PRO A 18 21.10 -18.77 -8.24
CA PRO A 18 21.46 -17.38 -8.55
C PRO A 18 22.21 -17.18 -9.89
N GLY A 19 22.27 -18.20 -10.76
CA GLY A 19 23.03 -18.15 -12.03
C GLY A 19 22.30 -18.72 -13.26
N SER A 20 21.05 -19.16 -13.10
CA SER A 20 20.21 -19.62 -14.20
C SER A 20 19.13 -18.58 -14.48
N MET A 21 19.00 -18.15 -15.74
CA MET A 21 17.82 -17.39 -16.16
C MET A 21 16.57 -18.28 -16.24
N ASP A 22 16.71 -19.60 -16.09
CA ASP A 22 15.57 -20.51 -15.96
C ASP A 22 14.94 -20.38 -14.58
N SER A 23 13.68 -19.94 -14.61
CA SER A 23 12.72 -19.72 -13.54
C SER A 23 12.43 -20.97 -12.70
N GLY A 24 13.39 -21.38 -11.87
CA GLY A 24 13.11 -22.33 -10.80
C GLY A 24 11.99 -21.80 -9.88
N PRO A 25 11.15 -22.69 -9.30
CA PRO A 25 10.05 -22.25 -8.45
C PRO A 25 10.58 -21.45 -7.26
N SER A 26 10.08 -20.22 -7.11
CA SER A 26 10.31 -19.42 -5.92
C SER A 26 9.54 -20.04 -4.76
N THR A 27 10.22 -20.28 -3.65
CA THR A 27 9.59 -20.80 -2.44
C THR A 27 9.43 -19.67 -1.43
N VAL A 28 8.19 -19.37 -1.03
CA VAL A 28 7.91 -18.53 0.14
C VAL A 28 7.82 -19.43 1.36
N THR A 29 8.84 -19.36 2.21
CA THR A 29 8.87 -20.08 3.48
C THR A 29 8.50 -19.14 4.61
N ALA A 30 7.39 -19.42 5.29
CA ALA A 30 7.08 -18.83 6.58
C ALA A 30 7.75 -19.66 7.69
N VAL A 31 8.75 -19.10 8.35
CA VAL A 31 9.45 -19.72 9.48
C VAL A 31 8.93 -19.15 10.78
N TRP A 32 8.54 -20.02 11.70
CA TRP A 32 7.99 -19.66 13.00
C TRP A 32 9.00 -19.88 14.14
N ALA A 33 8.78 -19.22 15.29
CA ALA A 33 9.56 -19.38 16.52
C ALA A 33 9.80 -20.88 16.85
N GLY A 34 11.07 -21.29 16.88
CA GLY A 34 11.47 -22.71 16.98
C GLY A 34 11.93 -23.35 15.65
N GLY A 35 12.01 -22.57 14.56
CA GLY A 35 12.58 -23.02 13.28
C GLY A 35 11.66 -23.93 12.45
N ARG A 36 10.40 -24.09 12.85
CA ARG A 36 9.42 -24.90 12.10
C ARG A 36 8.93 -24.10 10.89
N ARG A 37 9.04 -24.72 9.71
CA ARG A 37 8.46 -24.23 8.46
C ARG A 37 6.94 -24.48 8.50
N VAL A 38 6.14 -23.46 8.24
CA VAL A 38 4.67 -23.57 8.36
C VAL A 38 3.96 -23.40 7.02
N LEU A 39 4.55 -22.64 6.10
CA LEU A 39 4.02 -22.47 4.75
C LEU A 39 5.18 -22.57 3.76
N SER A 40 4.99 -23.32 2.68
CA SER A 40 5.90 -23.42 1.55
C SER A 40 5.05 -23.44 0.28
N THR A 41 5.08 -22.37 -0.50
CA THR A 41 4.39 -22.31 -1.79
C THR A 41 5.42 -22.48 -2.91
N LEU A 42 5.21 -23.43 -3.82
CA LEU A 42 5.99 -23.53 -5.05
C LEU A 42 5.29 -22.70 -6.12
N SER A 43 5.78 -21.50 -6.40
CA SER A 43 5.25 -20.62 -7.45
C SER A 43 6.39 -19.91 -8.16
N GLY A 44 6.26 -19.61 -9.44
CA GLY A 44 7.28 -18.81 -10.15
C GLY A 44 7.56 -17.46 -9.46
N TYR A 45 6.51 -16.80 -8.95
CA TYR A 45 6.58 -15.40 -8.51
C TYR A 45 5.57 -15.05 -7.39
N PRO A 46 5.58 -15.72 -6.23
CA PRO A 46 4.64 -15.40 -5.17
C PRO A 46 4.84 -13.96 -4.68
N GLN A 47 3.74 -13.23 -4.50
CA GLN A 47 3.74 -11.90 -3.87
C GLN A 47 3.43 -12.08 -2.38
N THR A 48 4.06 -11.27 -1.54
CA THR A 48 3.88 -11.35 -0.09
C THR A 48 3.71 -9.98 0.52
N ALA A 49 2.79 -9.86 1.47
CA ALA A 49 2.65 -8.68 2.33
C ALA A 49 2.71 -9.11 3.79
N VAL A 50 3.27 -8.27 4.66
CA VAL A 50 3.33 -8.49 6.10
C VAL A 50 3.00 -7.19 6.82
N ASN A 51 2.08 -7.24 7.76
CA ASN A 51 1.76 -6.13 8.64
C ASN A 51 1.44 -6.63 10.06
N GLY A 52 2.40 -6.45 10.97
CA GLY A 52 2.27 -6.89 12.36
C GLY A 52 1.99 -8.39 12.50
N ARG A 53 0.75 -8.73 12.88
CA ARG A 53 0.29 -10.11 13.13
C ARG A 53 -0.34 -10.78 11.90
N TYR A 54 -0.37 -10.10 10.76
CA TYR A 54 -1.03 -10.61 9.57
C TYR A 54 -0.05 -10.62 8.42
N PHE A 55 -0.19 -11.63 7.56
CA PHE A 55 0.53 -11.69 6.32
C PHE A 55 -0.37 -12.24 5.23
N ALA A 56 -0.11 -11.83 4.00
CA ALA A 56 -0.79 -12.31 2.82
C ALA A 56 0.23 -12.88 1.84
N VAL A 57 -0.18 -13.90 1.11
CA VAL A 57 0.60 -14.55 0.06
C VAL A 57 -0.33 -14.75 -1.12
N ALA A 58 0.08 -14.24 -2.26
CA ALA A 58 -0.56 -14.48 -3.53
C ALA A 58 0.21 -15.55 -4.29
N THR A 59 -0.52 -16.55 -4.78
CA THR A 59 0.02 -17.62 -5.61
C THR A 59 -0.80 -17.70 -6.91
N PRO A 60 -0.16 -17.86 -8.08
CA PRO A 60 -0.87 -18.12 -9.33
C PRO A 60 -1.76 -19.36 -9.18
N SER A 61 -2.98 -19.30 -9.70
CA SER A 61 -3.98 -20.36 -9.63
C SER A 61 -4.59 -20.61 -11.00
N GLY A 62 -3.82 -21.23 -11.89
CA GLY A 62 -4.28 -21.56 -13.24
C GLY A 62 -3.47 -20.85 -14.31
N GLN A 63 -4.13 -19.99 -15.09
CA GLN A 63 -3.46 -19.17 -16.10
C GLN A 63 -2.49 -18.17 -15.45
N GLU A 64 -1.53 -17.64 -16.21
CA GLU A 64 -0.47 -16.75 -15.71
C GLU A 64 -1.01 -15.48 -15.01
N SER A 65 -2.26 -15.10 -15.26
CA SER A 65 -2.90 -13.91 -14.70
C SER A 65 -3.85 -14.20 -13.54
N ASP A 66 -4.17 -15.47 -13.26
CA ASP A 66 -5.10 -15.81 -12.17
C ASP A 66 -4.31 -15.98 -10.87
N TRP A 67 -4.66 -15.22 -9.84
CA TRP A 67 -4.00 -15.30 -8.53
C TRP A 67 -5.00 -15.65 -7.45
N THR A 68 -4.64 -16.61 -6.60
CA THR A 68 -5.30 -16.83 -5.32
C THR A 68 -4.49 -16.13 -4.24
N VAL A 69 -5.11 -15.19 -3.53
CA VAL A 69 -4.52 -14.52 -2.38
C VAL A 69 -5.12 -15.10 -1.12
N THR A 70 -4.30 -15.55 -0.20
CA THR A 70 -4.74 -16.01 1.12
C THR A 70 -4.16 -15.10 2.19
N VAL A 71 -4.93 -14.85 3.24
CA VAL A 71 -4.53 -14.06 4.40
C VAL A 71 -4.40 -14.98 5.60
N TRP A 72 -3.32 -14.83 6.36
CA TRP A 72 -3.04 -15.61 7.56
C TRP A 72 -2.88 -14.71 8.77
N ARG A 73 -3.26 -15.26 9.93
CA ARG A 73 -2.93 -14.71 11.24
C ARG A 73 -1.69 -15.40 11.80
N CYS A 74 -0.82 -14.61 12.40
CA CYS A 74 0.44 -14.96 13.02
C CYS A 74 0.50 -14.25 14.38
N ASP A 75 0.16 -14.93 15.48
CA ASP A 75 0.05 -14.31 16.81
C ASP A 75 1.32 -14.44 17.67
N GLY A 76 2.40 -14.99 17.13
CA GLY A 76 3.63 -15.34 17.85
C GLY A 76 3.50 -16.54 18.82
N LEU A 77 2.30 -17.10 19.04
CA LEU A 77 2.05 -18.22 19.97
C LEU A 77 1.63 -19.53 19.29
N HIS A 78 0.92 -19.48 18.18
CA HIS A 78 0.38 -20.65 17.47
C HIS A 78 0.81 -20.71 16.00
N ALA A 79 0.80 -21.91 15.42
CA ALA A 79 1.04 -22.05 13.98
C ALA A 79 0.08 -21.13 13.18
N PRO A 80 0.58 -20.40 12.16
CA PRO A 80 -0.24 -19.56 11.30
C PRO A 80 -1.55 -20.21 10.85
N ALA A 81 -2.65 -19.49 10.98
CA ALA A 81 -3.98 -19.94 10.59
C ALA A 81 -4.48 -19.10 9.42
N ALA A 82 -4.96 -19.76 8.35
CA ALA A 82 -5.60 -19.07 7.25
C ALA A 82 -6.91 -18.44 7.75
N LEU A 83 -7.10 -17.15 7.45
CA LEU A 83 -8.26 -16.37 7.86
C LEU A 83 -9.32 -16.33 6.78
N TRP A 84 -8.89 -16.02 5.55
CA TRP A 84 -9.75 -15.90 4.38
C TRP A 84 -8.91 -15.91 3.10
N ARG A 85 -9.58 -16.01 1.95
CA ARG A 85 -8.99 -16.05 0.61
C ARG A 85 -9.83 -15.25 -0.37
N THR A 86 -9.18 -14.75 -1.42
CA THR A 86 -9.80 -14.09 -2.58
C THR A 86 -9.09 -14.55 -3.86
N GLN A 87 -9.72 -14.31 -5.01
CA GLN A 87 -9.15 -14.57 -6.33
C GLN A 87 -9.20 -13.29 -7.17
N THR A 88 -8.13 -13.01 -7.90
CA THR A 88 -8.07 -11.93 -8.90
C THR A 88 -7.61 -12.53 -10.23
N ASP A 89 -8.19 -12.08 -11.33
CA ASP A 89 -7.81 -12.45 -12.70
C ASP A 89 -6.76 -11.48 -13.27
N ARG A 90 -6.21 -10.61 -12.42
CA ARG A 90 -5.27 -9.56 -12.78
C ARG A 90 -3.85 -9.98 -12.44
N SER A 91 -2.92 -9.57 -13.30
CA SER A 91 -1.49 -9.69 -13.02
C SER A 91 -1.14 -8.91 -11.76
N LEU A 92 -0.73 -9.60 -10.70
CA LEU A 92 -0.41 -8.99 -9.42
C LEU A 92 1.07 -8.58 -9.37
N SER A 93 1.33 -7.28 -9.24
CA SER A 93 2.68 -6.72 -9.08
C SER A 93 3.03 -6.45 -7.62
N THR A 94 2.03 -6.10 -6.81
CA THR A 94 2.21 -5.68 -5.42
C THR A 94 1.01 -6.09 -4.56
N LEU A 95 1.26 -6.28 -3.27
CA LEU A 95 0.29 -6.78 -2.31
C LEU A 95 0.50 -6.03 -0.99
N SER A 96 -0.58 -5.61 -0.35
CA SER A 96 -0.58 -5.02 1.00
C SER A 96 -1.71 -5.58 1.84
N VAL A 97 -1.51 -5.66 3.15
CA VAL A 97 -2.49 -6.17 4.12
C VAL A 97 -2.60 -5.21 5.31
N SER A 98 -3.82 -4.98 5.79
CA SER A 98 -4.05 -4.18 6.99
C SER A 98 -3.53 -4.89 8.25
N ASP A 99 -3.29 -4.10 9.29
CA ASP A 99 -2.79 -4.55 10.60
C ASP A 99 -3.80 -5.39 11.40
N ASP A 100 -5.06 -5.40 10.99
CA ASP A 100 -6.13 -6.27 11.48
C ASP A 100 -6.45 -7.46 10.56
N GLY A 101 -5.85 -7.50 9.36
CA GLY A 101 -6.07 -8.53 8.33
C GLY A 101 -7.45 -8.50 7.67
N GLU A 102 -8.25 -7.45 7.86
CA GLU A 102 -9.59 -7.32 7.28
C GLU A 102 -9.58 -6.75 5.85
N TYR A 103 -8.48 -6.11 5.45
CA TYR A 103 -8.32 -5.48 4.14
C TYR A 103 -7.05 -5.96 3.43
N LEU A 104 -7.17 -6.11 2.11
CA LEU A 104 -6.05 -6.21 1.19
C LEU A 104 -6.08 -5.06 0.20
N VAL A 105 -4.90 -4.67 -0.27
CA VAL A 105 -4.75 -3.90 -1.50
C VAL A 105 -3.93 -4.73 -2.47
N LEU A 106 -4.50 -4.96 -3.64
CA LEU A 106 -3.87 -5.66 -4.76
C LEU A 106 -3.51 -4.61 -5.81
N GLY A 107 -2.26 -4.56 -6.24
CA GLY A 107 -1.85 -3.67 -7.33
C GLY A 107 -1.33 -4.46 -8.53
N ASP A 108 -1.65 -3.98 -9.72
CA ASP A 108 -1.17 -4.57 -10.98
C ASP A 108 0.03 -3.83 -11.57
N SER A 109 0.60 -4.37 -12.66
CA SER A 109 1.74 -3.77 -13.36
C SER A 109 1.41 -2.49 -14.14
N ALA A 110 0.14 -2.10 -14.17
CA ALA A 110 -0.34 -0.85 -14.75
C ALA A 110 -0.72 0.15 -13.64
N ASP A 111 -0.20 -0.05 -12.42
CA ASP A 111 -0.44 0.76 -11.22
C ASP A 111 -1.91 0.90 -10.81
N ARG A 112 -2.77 0.01 -11.27
CA ARG A 112 -4.17 -0.01 -10.85
C ARG A 112 -4.28 -0.81 -9.57
N GLY A 113 -4.74 -0.17 -8.51
CA GLY A 113 -5.01 -0.82 -7.23
C GLY A 113 -6.49 -1.19 -7.06
N GLU A 114 -6.73 -2.23 -6.28
CA GLU A 114 -8.06 -2.63 -5.80
C GLU A 114 -8.02 -2.97 -4.32
N ILE A 115 -9.06 -2.54 -3.59
CA ILE A 115 -9.29 -2.87 -2.19
C ILE A 115 -10.17 -4.11 -2.14
N VAL A 116 -9.74 -5.12 -1.40
CA VAL A 116 -10.53 -6.34 -1.11
C VAL A 116 -10.80 -6.41 0.39
N ARG A 117 -12.02 -6.76 0.77
CA ARG A 117 -12.46 -6.84 2.17
C ARG A 117 -12.78 -8.27 2.55
N ARG A 118 -12.40 -8.66 3.76
CA ARG A 118 -12.72 -9.98 4.31
C ARG A 118 -14.23 -10.27 4.33
N SER A 119 -15.06 -9.27 4.58
CA SER A 119 -16.52 -9.43 4.65
C SER A 119 -17.16 -9.78 3.31
N ASP A 120 -16.49 -9.46 2.20
CA ASP A 120 -16.97 -9.68 0.84
C ASP A 120 -15.73 -9.89 -0.08
N PRO A 121 -15.03 -11.03 0.05
CA PRO A 121 -13.72 -11.23 -0.55
C PRO A 121 -13.76 -11.37 -2.07
N ASP A 122 -14.94 -11.60 -2.65
CA ASP A 122 -15.15 -11.70 -4.10
C ASP A 122 -15.51 -10.34 -4.73
N ARG A 123 -15.71 -9.30 -3.91
CA ARG A 123 -15.99 -7.94 -4.37
C ARG A 123 -14.75 -7.06 -4.26
N HIS A 124 -14.22 -6.70 -5.42
CA HIS A 124 -13.04 -5.86 -5.52
C HIS A 124 -13.47 -4.41 -5.79
N GLN A 125 -13.04 -3.50 -4.92
CA GLN A 125 -13.31 -2.07 -5.05
C GLN A 125 -12.10 -1.40 -5.72
N PRO A 126 -12.22 -0.88 -6.96
CA PRO A 126 -11.12 -0.19 -7.61
C PRO A 126 -10.73 1.09 -6.85
N LEU A 127 -9.44 1.44 -6.93
CA LEU A 127 -8.92 2.75 -6.58
C LEU A 127 -9.15 3.71 -7.77
N ASP A 128 -10.19 4.53 -7.68
CA ASP A 128 -10.70 5.36 -8.79
C ASP A 128 -10.26 6.83 -8.72
N GLY A 129 -9.69 7.33 -9.83
CA GLY A 129 -9.35 8.75 -10.02
C GLY A 129 -7.85 9.09 -9.96
N GLY A 130 -7.00 8.12 -9.66
CA GLY A 130 -5.54 8.25 -9.62
C GLY A 130 -4.84 7.59 -10.80
N ASN A 131 -5.30 7.85 -12.03
CA ASN A 131 -4.73 7.25 -13.25
C ASN A 131 -3.24 7.60 -13.41
N THR A 132 -2.36 6.72 -12.94
CA THR A 132 -0.93 6.72 -13.26
C THR A 132 -0.72 5.90 -14.53
N VAL A 133 0.10 6.41 -15.45
CA VAL A 133 0.20 5.84 -16.81
C VAL A 133 1.18 4.67 -16.89
N SER A 134 2.08 4.54 -15.91
CA SER A 134 3.18 3.58 -15.93
C SER A 134 4.09 3.84 -14.74
N GLY A 135 4.46 2.81 -14.00
CA GLY A 135 5.28 2.96 -12.80
C GLY A 135 5.33 1.70 -11.94
N MET A 136 6.08 1.80 -10.85
CA MET A 136 6.03 0.85 -9.75
C MET A 136 5.28 1.50 -8.60
N SER A 137 4.27 0.79 -8.10
CA SER A 137 3.50 1.23 -6.95
C SER A 137 3.76 0.36 -5.72
N GLU A 138 3.90 1.00 -4.58
CA GLU A 138 3.86 0.36 -3.27
C GLU A 138 2.64 0.88 -2.49
N TYR A 139 2.00 0.00 -1.71
CA TYR A 139 0.76 0.32 -1.00
C TYR A 139 0.89 0.00 0.49
N VAL A 140 0.31 0.85 1.33
CA VAL A 140 0.05 0.56 2.75
C VAL A 140 -1.39 0.87 3.12
N VAL A 141 -1.97 0.04 4.00
CA VAL A 141 -3.35 0.19 4.45
C VAL A 141 -3.37 0.73 5.88
N ALA A 142 -3.59 2.04 6.03
CA ALA A 142 -3.73 2.71 7.32
C ALA A 142 -5.19 2.62 7.79
N ARG A 143 -5.61 1.41 8.17
CA ARG A 143 -7.01 1.08 8.45
C ARG A 143 -7.65 1.99 9.51
N GLU A 144 -6.94 2.27 10.60
CA GLU A 144 -7.46 3.12 11.69
C GLU A 144 -7.66 4.58 11.25
N GLN A 145 -6.94 5.02 10.21
CA GLN A 145 -7.14 6.33 9.58
C GLN A 145 -8.18 6.30 8.45
N GLY A 146 -8.66 5.11 8.07
CA GLY A 146 -9.62 4.93 6.98
C GLY A 146 -9.04 5.19 5.60
N VAL A 147 -7.72 5.01 5.39
CA VAL A 147 -7.06 5.35 4.12
C VAL A 147 -6.13 4.25 3.61
N VAL A 148 -5.92 4.27 2.29
CA VAL A 148 -4.82 3.58 1.62
C VAL A 148 -3.84 4.64 1.12
N VAL A 149 -2.55 4.40 1.33
CA VAL A 149 -1.49 5.25 0.80
C VAL A 149 -0.76 4.46 -0.28
N GLN A 150 -0.66 5.05 -1.46
CA GLN A 150 0.10 4.54 -2.58
C GLN A 150 1.30 5.45 -2.81
N HIS A 151 2.50 4.90 -2.88
CA HIS A 151 3.66 5.60 -3.44
C HIS A 151 3.85 5.11 -4.86
N THR A 152 4.07 6.05 -5.77
CA THR A 152 4.21 5.76 -7.19
C THR A 152 5.23 6.70 -7.80
N ASP A 153 6.05 6.18 -8.72
CA ASP A 153 6.90 6.97 -9.61
C ASP A 153 6.16 7.36 -10.90
N GLY A 154 4.89 6.99 -11.00
CA GLY A 154 4.08 7.17 -12.19
C GLY A 154 3.66 8.61 -12.42
N VAL A 155 3.67 9.01 -13.69
CA VAL A 155 3.10 10.29 -14.15
C VAL A 155 1.59 10.13 -14.25
N ARG A 156 0.83 11.05 -13.65
CA ARG A 156 -0.62 11.15 -13.89
C ARG A 156 -0.88 11.32 -15.37
N GLN A 157 -1.91 10.67 -15.89
CA GLN A 157 -2.26 10.78 -17.30
C GLN A 157 -2.49 12.24 -17.72
N GLY A 158 -1.68 12.74 -18.65
CA GLY A 158 -1.72 14.12 -19.13
C GLY A 158 -0.76 15.11 -18.44
N ALA A 159 0.00 14.68 -17.43
CA ALA A 159 1.11 15.49 -16.91
C ALA A 159 2.34 15.38 -17.82
N ASP A 160 3.11 16.47 -17.87
CA ASP A 160 4.33 16.53 -18.67
C ASP A 160 5.35 15.51 -18.16
N GLU A 161 5.99 14.79 -19.07
CA GLU A 161 6.88 13.68 -18.71
C GLU A 161 8.08 14.15 -17.85
N ALA A 162 8.45 15.42 -18.04
CA ALA A 162 9.45 16.14 -17.25
C ALA A 162 9.05 16.41 -15.79
N ASP A 163 7.76 16.33 -15.44
CA ASP A 163 7.24 16.52 -14.07
C ASP A 163 6.97 15.17 -13.35
N SER A 164 7.68 14.12 -13.78
CA SER A 164 7.64 12.79 -13.17
C SER A 164 8.38 12.72 -11.85
N GLN A 165 7.82 13.39 -10.86
CA GLN A 165 8.23 13.22 -9.48
C GLN A 165 7.45 12.08 -8.85
N ASN A 166 8.10 11.39 -7.91
CA ASN A 166 7.41 10.44 -7.05
C ASN A 166 6.27 11.14 -6.32
N GLN A 167 5.13 10.47 -6.22
CA GLN A 167 3.95 10.98 -5.57
C GLN A 167 3.46 9.99 -4.51
N LEU A 168 2.91 10.54 -3.44
CA LEU A 168 2.03 9.80 -2.55
C LEU A 168 0.60 10.11 -2.95
N LEU A 169 -0.19 9.09 -3.22
CA LEU A 169 -1.62 9.18 -3.44
C LEU A 169 -2.34 8.66 -2.19
N LEU A 170 -3.33 9.41 -1.73
CA LEU A 170 -4.20 9.00 -0.63
C LEU A 170 -5.56 8.62 -1.16
N TRP A 171 -6.05 7.49 -0.71
CA TRP A 171 -7.34 6.95 -1.11
C TRP A 171 -8.20 6.71 0.12
N ASP A 172 -9.49 6.98 0.00
CA ASP A 172 -10.47 6.62 0.99
C ASP A 172 -10.68 5.09 0.99
N LEU A 173 -10.40 4.43 2.11
CA LEU A 173 -10.49 2.97 2.21
C LEU A 173 -11.93 2.47 2.03
N ALA A 174 -12.92 3.30 2.37
CA ALA A 174 -14.32 2.94 2.34
C ALA A 174 -14.91 2.93 0.92
N THR A 175 -14.43 3.81 0.04
CA THR A 175 -15.00 4.06 -1.29
C THR A 175 -14.02 3.79 -2.43
N GLY A 176 -12.73 3.70 -2.15
CA GLY A 176 -11.68 3.65 -3.18
C GLY A 176 -11.48 4.98 -3.90
N ARG A 177 -12.10 6.08 -3.44
CA ARG A 177 -11.98 7.39 -4.08
C ARG A 177 -10.65 8.04 -3.72
N LEU A 178 -9.98 8.65 -4.70
CA LEU A 178 -8.81 9.49 -4.44
C LEU A 178 -9.19 10.67 -3.55
N LEU A 179 -8.50 10.80 -2.42
CA LEU A 179 -8.61 11.92 -1.49
C LEU A 179 -7.62 13.03 -1.82
N GLY A 180 -6.43 12.69 -2.31
CA GLY A 180 -5.43 13.69 -2.67
C GLY A 180 -4.09 13.10 -3.06
N SER A 181 -3.12 13.99 -3.30
CA SER A 181 -1.76 13.62 -3.66
C SER A 181 -0.73 14.60 -3.11
N TRP A 182 0.46 14.12 -2.76
CA TRP A 182 1.61 14.95 -2.46
C TRP A 182 2.77 14.60 -3.38
N LYS A 183 3.45 15.63 -3.88
CA LYS A 183 4.75 15.45 -4.52
C LYS A 183 5.81 15.24 -3.45
N GLU A 184 6.68 14.25 -3.63
CA GLU A 184 7.83 14.05 -2.75
C GLU A 184 8.81 15.24 -2.87
N PRO A 185 9.00 16.08 -1.82
CA PRO A 185 9.59 17.42 -1.96
C PRO A 185 11.11 17.44 -2.24
N MET A 186 11.75 16.31 -2.54
CA MET A 186 13.20 16.23 -2.63
C MET A 186 13.69 15.42 -3.83
N ALA A 187 14.52 16.09 -4.65
CA ALA A 187 15.43 15.64 -5.70
C ALA A 187 15.03 14.38 -6.48
N THR A 188 14.77 14.58 -7.79
CA THR A 188 14.75 13.57 -8.88
C THR A 188 15.30 12.20 -8.48
N VAL A 189 14.49 11.39 -7.81
CA VAL A 189 14.74 9.95 -7.77
C VAL A 189 14.55 9.52 -9.22
N PRO A 190 15.56 8.95 -9.88
CA PRO A 190 15.39 8.46 -11.23
C PRO A 190 14.18 7.52 -11.26
N ARG A 191 13.34 7.64 -12.29
CA ARG A 191 12.22 6.72 -12.49
C ARG A 191 12.67 5.27 -12.35
N GLY A 192 11.79 4.44 -11.83
CA GLY A 192 12.03 3.02 -11.68
C GLY A 192 12.90 2.67 -10.47
N GLN A 193 13.07 3.57 -9.50
CA GLN A 193 13.64 3.17 -8.22
C GLN A 193 12.55 3.04 -7.15
N LEU A 194 12.39 1.81 -6.66
CA LEU A 194 11.45 1.46 -5.61
C LEU A 194 11.80 2.19 -4.32
N THR A 195 10.86 2.99 -3.86
CA THR A 195 10.85 3.57 -2.52
C THR A 195 9.97 2.67 -1.67
N HIS A 196 10.43 2.32 -0.48
CA HIS A 196 9.64 1.48 0.42
C HIS A 196 8.69 2.31 1.26
N LEU A 197 7.52 1.74 1.57
CA LEU A 197 6.53 2.33 2.46
C LEU A 197 6.42 1.55 3.76
N ALA A 198 6.29 2.28 4.86
CA ALA A 198 5.97 1.69 6.15
C ALA A 198 5.02 2.59 6.93
N LEU A 199 4.02 1.97 7.58
CA LEU A 199 3.24 2.65 8.60
C LEU A 199 4.08 2.79 9.87
N VAL A 200 4.05 3.99 10.44
CA VAL A 200 4.73 4.31 11.70
C VAL A 200 3.77 5.03 12.64
N GLU A 201 4.13 5.15 13.92
CA GLU A 201 3.34 5.89 14.92
C GLU A 201 1.88 5.40 15.03
N ASN A 202 1.66 4.08 15.02
CA ASN A 202 0.32 3.45 15.03
C ASN A 202 -0.52 3.79 13.79
N GLY A 203 0.12 4.06 12.66
CA GLY A 203 -0.54 4.28 11.37
C GLY A 203 -1.08 5.69 11.17
N THR A 204 -0.79 6.63 12.07
CA THR A 204 -1.05 8.06 11.82
C THR A 204 -0.09 8.62 10.77
N ARG A 205 1.07 7.98 10.60
CA ARG A 205 2.10 8.39 9.65
C ARG A 205 2.56 7.28 8.74
N VAL A 206 3.06 7.70 7.58
CA VAL A 206 3.78 6.85 6.63
C VAL A 206 5.20 7.33 6.50
N ALA A 207 6.16 6.41 6.53
CA ALA A 207 7.54 6.65 6.17
C ALA A 207 7.79 6.20 4.74
N THR A 208 8.45 7.04 3.93
CA THR A 208 9.05 6.65 2.64
C THR A 208 10.54 6.43 2.84
N ILE A 209 11.07 5.29 2.39
CA ILE A 209 12.52 5.01 2.41
C ILE A 209 13.05 5.01 0.99
N ARG A 210 13.87 6.01 0.69
CA ARG A 210 14.42 6.21 -0.64
C ARG A 210 15.68 5.37 -0.88
N PRO A 211 16.00 5.06 -2.15
CA PRO A 211 17.23 4.37 -2.53
C PRO A 211 18.52 5.09 -2.11
N ASP A 212 18.47 6.43 -1.96
CA ASP A 212 19.58 7.25 -1.47
C ASP A 212 19.72 7.20 0.07
N GLY A 213 18.87 6.43 0.76
CA GLY A 213 18.85 6.26 2.21
C GLY A 213 18.11 7.35 2.96
N ASN A 214 17.58 8.37 2.28
CA ASN A 214 16.80 9.40 2.93
C ASN A 214 15.39 8.92 3.27
N LEU A 215 14.84 9.48 4.35
CA LEU A 215 13.52 9.16 4.86
C LEU A 215 12.58 10.36 4.67
N GLY A 216 11.43 10.13 4.06
CA GLY A 216 10.28 11.04 4.13
C GLY A 216 9.32 10.58 5.21
N LEU A 217 8.70 11.51 5.92
CA LEU A 217 7.68 11.23 6.92
C LEU A 217 6.43 12.05 6.62
N TRP A 218 5.31 11.36 6.54
CA TRP A 218 4.05 11.88 6.01
C TRP A 218 2.96 11.68 7.06
N GLU A 219 2.32 12.75 7.50
CA GLU A 219 1.08 12.66 8.25
C GLU A 219 -0.01 12.17 7.31
N VAL A 220 -0.77 11.12 7.67
CA VAL A 220 -1.80 10.52 6.81
C VAL A 220 -3.18 10.47 7.47
N SER A 221 -3.37 11.16 8.59
CA SER A 221 -4.67 11.26 9.27
C SER A 221 -5.50 12.43 8.73
N PRO A 222 -6.61 12.19 8.00
CA PRO A 222 -7.51 13.26 7.57
C PRO A 222 -8.12 14.03 8.74
N THR A 223 -8.27 13.38 9.90
CA THR A 223 -8.80 14.01 11.11
C THR A 223 -7.81 15.01 11.70
N ASP A 224 -6.52 14.69 11.73
CA ASP A 224 -5.49 15.58 12.24
C ASP A 224 -5.29 16.77 11.31
N TRP A 225 -5.25 16.53 9.99
CA TRP A 225 -5.22 17.63 9.01
C TRP A 225 -6.39 18.57 9.21
N ARG A 226 -7.60 18.03 9.35
CA ARG A 226 -8.79 18.82 9.60
C ARG A 226 -8.66 19.69 10.86
N THR A 227 -8.15 19.09 11.94
CA THR A 227 -7.94 19.80 13.22
C THR A 227 -6.93 20.94 13.06
N ASP A 228 -5.83 20.71 12.35
CA ASP A 228 -4.79 21.70 12.12
C ASP A 228 -5.26 22.82 11.17
N LEU A 229 -5.97 22.45 10.09
CA LEU A 229 -6.57 23.42 9.17
C LEU A 229 -7.57 24.31 9.90
N CYS A 230 -8.40 23.77 10.80
CA CYS A 230 -9.30 24.59 11.61
C CYS A 230 -8.61 25.54 12.57
N ARG A 231 -7.43 25.16 13.08
CA ARG A 231 -6.63 26.06 13.91
C ARG A 231 -6.04 27.22 13.10
N LEU A 232 -5.69 26.97 11.85
CA LEU A 232 -5.14 27.98 10.93
C LEU A 232 -6.23 28.89 10.35
N ALA A 233 -7.42 28.35 10.17
CA ALA A 233 -8.53 28.96 9.47
C ALA A 233 -9.57 29.51 10.45
N ASP A 234 -9.27 30.65 11.08
CA ASP A 234 -10.21 31.35 11.97
C ASP A 234 -11.41 31.92 11.14
N GLY A 235 -12.35 31.05 10.77
CA GLY A 235 -13.47 31.33 9.86
C GLY A 235 -13.41 30.65 8.48
N GLY A 236 -12.45 29.75 8.24
CA GLY A 236 -12.30 29.02 6.98
C GLY A 236 -11.12 29.47 6.11
N LEU A 237 -10.66 28.58 5.21
CA LEU A 237 -9.56 28.85 4.29
C LEU A 237 -10.06 29.59 3.06
N THR A 238 -9.40 30.68 2.69
CA THR A 238 -9.59 31.32 1.38
C THR A 238 -9.19 30.36 0.25
N PRO A 239 -9.70 30.52 -0.99
CA PRO A 239 -9.28 29.68 -2.12
C PRO A 239 -7.76 29.65 -2.34
N ALA A 240 -7.06 30.76 -2.08
CA ALA A 240 -5.61 30.83 -2.18
C ALA A 240 -4.92 29.99 -1.09
N GLN A 241 -5.46 30.00 0.13
CA GLN A 241 -4.96 29.14 1.22
C GLN A 241 -5.30 27.67 1.00
N GLN A 242 -6.47 27.36 0.42
CA GLN A 242 -6.79 25.99 0.03
C GLN A 242 -5.80 25.47 -1.02
N ALA A 243 -5.53 26.26 -2.06
CA ALA A 243 -4.51 25.93 -3.05
C ALA A 243 -3.12 25.75 -2.42
N LEU A 244 -2.75 26.61 -1.47
CA LEU A 244 -1.44 26.57 -0.82
C LEU A 244 -1.27 25.41 0.16
N TYR A 245 -2.28 25.09 0.97
CA TYR A 245 -2.16 24.13 2.07
C TYR A 245 -2.66 22.73 1.70
N LEU A 246 -3.63 22.62 0.79
CA LEU A 246 -4.23 21.34 0.43
C LEU A 246 -3.63 20.75 -0.84
N ASP A 247 -3.07 21.57 -1.74
CA ASP A 247 -2.45 21.13 -3.01
C ASP A 247 -3.28 20.06 -3.77
N GLY A 248 -4.61 20.24 -3.79
CA GLY A 248 -5.53 19.31 -4.46
C GLY A 248 -6.03 18.13 -3.60
N VAL A 249 -5.73 18.09 -2.30
CA VAL A 249 -6.37 17.17 -1.34
C VAL A 249 -7.79 17.66 -1.02
N ASP A 250 -8.78 16.82 -1.29
CA ASP A 250 -10.18 17.05 -0.90
C ASP A 250 -10.38 16.67 0.57
N VAL A 251 -10.48 17.68 1.43
CA VAL A 251 -10.76 17.50 2.86
C VAL A 251 -12.24 17.78 3.10
N PRO A 252 -13.05 16.79 3.53
CA PRO A 252 -14.45 17.01 3.88
C PRO A 252 -14.56 18.13 4.92
N THR A 253 -15.41 19.13 4.63
CA THR A 253 -15.75 20.29 5.49
C THR A 253 -14.92 20.39 6.77
N PRO A 254 -13.78 21.09 6.74
CA PRO A 254 -12.82 20.98 7.81
C PRO A 254 -13.37 21.43 9.17
N CYS A 255 -14.21 22.46 9.25
CA CYS A 255 -14.65 23.00 10.55
C CYS A 255 -16.16 22.90 10.77
N PRO A 256 -16.63 22.40 11.93
CA PRO A 256 -18.02 22.50 12.32
C PRO A 256 -18.48 23.97 12.30
N GLY A 257 -19.50 24.28 11.51
CA GLY A 257 -20.05 25.63 11.39
C GLY A 257 -19.47 26.49 10.26
N TRP A 258 -18.70 25.93 9.33
CA TRP A 258 -18.24 26.67 8.14
C TRP A 258 -19.43 27.04 7.23
N PRO A 259 -19.75 28.35 7.04
CA PRO A 259 -20.77 28.76 6.06
C PRO A 259 -20.25 28.52 4.64
N GLY A 260 -20.62 27.40 4.02
CA GLY A 260 -20.20 27.07 2.66
C GLY A 260 -20.43 25.63 2.21
N ALA A 261 -20.89 24.74 3.11
CA ALA A 261 -21.25 23.37 2.76
C ALA A 261 -22.69 23.29 2.24
N LEU A 262 -22.88 23.64 0.96
CA LEU A 262 -24.08 23.32 0.19
C LEU A 262 -23.68 22.71 -1.15
#